data_AF-A0A7Y0BMP1-F1
#
_entry.id   AF-A0A7Y0BMP1-F1
#
_cell.length_a   1.000
_cell.length_b   1.000
_cell.length_c   1.000
_cell.angle_alpha   90.00
_cell.angle_beta   90.00
_cell.angle_gamma   90.00
#
_symmetry.space_group_name_H-M   'P 1'
#
loop_
_entity.id
_entity.type
_entity.pdbx_description
1 polymer ?
#
loop_
_entity_poly.entity_id
_entity_poly.type
_entity_poly.pdbx_seq_one_letter_code
_entity_poly.pdbx_strand_id
1 'polypeptide(L)'
;MINLREGSTRVVASDAQEMGGMIDRALLQQMRLATSFIEASQESKLAMPMTQAALQSLAEGLTCLVQGRAKMSNSVREMTKILKHSNLRETSFGCPTGPWTAIADVTEPVAC
;
A
#
# COMPACT_ATOMS: atom_id res chain seq x y z
N MET A 1 -26.45 13.59 -9.99
CA MET A 1 -26.10 12.19 -9.71
C MET A 1 -25.17 11.71 -10.81
N ILE A 2 -24.02 11.13 -10.47
CA ILE A 2 -23.02 10.66 -11.45
C ILE A 2 -23.43 9.30 -12.00
N ASN A 3 -23.33 9.07 -13.31
CA ASN A 3 -23.56 7.76 -13.92
C ASN A 3 -22.23 7.06 -14.19
N LEU A 4 -21.95 5.99 -13.44
CA LEU A 4 -20.78 5.13 -13.56
C LEU A 4 -21.18 3.77 -14.15
N ARG A 5 -20.25 3.20 -14.92
CA ARG A 5 -20.36 1.83 -15.43
C ARG A 5 -19.79 0.86 -14.41
N GLU A 6 -20.63 -0.03 -13.91
CA GLU A 6 -20.27 -0.98 -12.85
C GLU A 6 -19.00 -1.79 -13.18
N GLY A 7 -18.89 -2.33 -14.40
CA GLY A 7 -17.72 -3.12 -14.81
C GLY A 7 -16.41 -2.33 -14.72
N SER A 8 -16.39 -1.08 -15.19
CA SER A 8 -15.20 -0.22 -15.11
C SER A 8 -14.89 0.18 -13.66
N THR A 9 -15.91 0.47 -12.86
CA THR A 9 -15.77 0.77 -11.44
C THR A 9 -15.17 -0.39 -10.66
N ARG A 10 -15.60 -1.62 -10.96
CA ARG A 10 -15.07 -2.83 -10.32
C ARG A 10 -13.59 -3.05 -10.61
N VAL A 11 -13.16 -2.80 -11.85
CA VAL A 11 -11.73 -2.87 -12.24
C VAL A 11 -10.92 -1.86 -11.43
N VAL A 12 -11.35 -0.60 -11.38
CA VAL A 12 -10.64 0.44 -10.60
C VAL A 12 -10.55 0.09 -9.11
N ALA A 13 -11.62 -0.48 -8.53
CA ALA A 13 -11.61 -0.93 -7.15
C ALA A 13 -10.61 -2.08 -6.91
N SER A 14 -10.57 -3.06 -7.83
CA SER A 14 -9.60 -4.16 -7.80
C SER A 14 -8.16 -3.66 -7.89
N ASP A 15 -7.88 -2.75 -8.84
CA ASP A 15 -6.54 -2.18 -9.04
C ASP A 15 -6.08 -1.41 -7.80
N ALA A 16 -7.00 -0.67 -7.16
CA ALA A 16 -6.72 0.04 -5.92
C ALA A 16 -6.34 -0.94 -4.78
N GLN A 17 -7.09 -2.03 -4.60
CA GLN A 17 -6.74 -3.05 -3.59
C GLN A 17 -5.37 -3.67 -3.87
N GLU A 18 -5.11 -4.05 -5.12
CA GLU A 18 -3.84 -4.64 -5.52
C GLU A 18 -2.67 -3.68 -5.23
N MET A 19 -2.82 -2.40 -5.59
CA MET A 19 -1.81 -1.38 -5.33
C MET A 19 -1.49 -1.23 -3.84
N GLY A 20 -2.50 -1.30 -2.97
CA GLY A 20 -2.30 -1.27 -1.51
C GLY A 20 -1.42 -2.44 -1.06
N GLY A 21 -1.75 -3.66 -1.51
CA GLY A 21 -0.97 -4.85 -1.21
C GLY A 21 0.44 -4.83 -1.82
N MET A 22 0.64 -4.17 -2.96
CA MET A 22 1.98 -4.00 -3.56
C MET A 22 2.86 -3.07 -2.71
N ILE A 23 2.33 -1.96 -2.20
CA ILE A 23 3.09 -1.03 -1.35
C ILE A 23 3.50 -1.71 -0.04
N ASP A 24 2.60 -2.48 0.58
CA ASP A 24 2.92 -3.20 1.83
C ASP A 24 3.98 -4.28 1.62
N ARG A 25 3.92 -4.99 0.48
CA ARG A 25 5.00 -5.91 0.08
C ARG A 25 6.32 -5.19 -0.17
N ALA A 26 6.31 -4.02 -0.81
CA ALA A 26 7.51 -3.23 -1.04
C ALA A 26 8.13 -2.74 0.28
N LEU A 27 7.32 -2.28 1.23
CA LEU A 27 7.76 -1.90 2.58
C LEU A 27 8.47 -3.06 3.29
N LEU A 28 7.86 -4.25 3.28
CA LEU A 28 8.43 -5.45 3.88
C LEU A 28 9.78 -5.81 3.25
N GLN A 29 9.87 -5.79 1.91
CA GLN A 29 11.09 -6.13 1.19
C GLN A 29 12.21 -5.09 1.45
N GLN A 30 11.87 -3.81 1.50
CA GLN A 30 12.83 -2.75 1.80
C GLN A 30 13.39 -2.87 3.23
N MET A 31 12.55 -3.21 4.21
CA MET A 31 13.00 -3.45 5.58
C MET A 31 13.95 -4.65 5.65
N ARG A 32 13.60 -5.76 4.99
CA ARG A 32 14.47 -6.94 4.89
C ARG A 32 15.82 -6.61 4.26
N LEU A 33 15.82 -5.84 3.17
CA LEU A 33 17.05 -5.38 2.52
C LEU A 33 17.93 -4.55 3.47
N ALA A 34 17.34 -3.63 4.23
CA ALA A 34 18.07 -2.84 5.21
C ALA A 34 18.68 -3.70 6.32
N THR A 35 17.93 -4.69 6.82
CA THR A 35 18.44 -5.68 7.79
C THR A 35 19.61 -6.46 7.21
N SER A 36 19.47 -7.06 6.03
CA SER A 36 20.55 -7.84 5.40
C SER A 36 21.79 -6.99 5.12
N PHE A 37 21.62 -5.72 4.75
CA PHE A 37 22.75 -4.80 4.57
C PHE A 37 23.50 -4.53 5.88
N ILE A 38 22.77 -4.33 6.98
CA ILE A 38 23.37 -4.13 8.31
C ILE A 38 24.14 -5.38 8.75
N GLU A 39 23.53 -6.57 8.61
CA GLU A 39 24.15 -7.86 8.95
C GLU A 39 25.44 -8.07 8.14
N ALA A 40 25.37 -7.93 6.81
CA ALA A 40 26.53 -8.08 5.93
C ALA A 40 27.66 -7.06 6.26
N SER A 41 27.29 -5.84 6.63
CA SER A 41 28.25 -4.80 7.03
C SER A 41 28.98 -5.16 8.33
N GLN A 42 28.26 -5.73 9.30
CA GLN A 42 28.83 -6.19 10.56
C GLN A 42 29.76 -7.39 10.36
N GLU A 43 29.32 -8.40 9.60
CA GLU A 43 30.13 -9.56 9.25
C GLU A 43 31.43 -9.16 8.53
N SER A 44 31.32 -8.16 7.66
CA SER A 44 32.45 -7.60 6.91
C SER A 44 33.30 -6.61 7.70
N LYS A 45 32.93 -6.30 8.95
CA LYS A 45 33.61 -5.32 9.83
C LYS A 45 33.79 -3.95 9.16
N LEU A 46 32.81 -3.52 8.37
CA LEU A 46 32.85 -2.20 7.74
C LEU A 46 32.79 -1.10 8.80
N ALA A 47 33.62 -0.07 8.63
CA ALA A 47 33.56 1.10 9.51
C ALA A 47 32.25 1.88 9.25
N MET A 48 31.65 2.43 10.31
CA MET A 48 30.38 3.18 10.21
C MET A 48 30.34 4.25 9.10
N PRO A 49 31.41 5.06 8.88
CA PRO A 49 31.39 6.06 7.82
C PRO A 49 31.23 5.47 6.41
N MET A 50 31.64 4.21 6.20
CA MET A 50 31.54 3.53 4.90
C MET A 50 30.11 3.09 4.58
N THR A 51 29.29 2.82 5.60
CA THR A 51 27.91 2.33 5.43
C THR A 51 26.86 3.43 5.56
N GLN A 52 27.22 4.57 6.15
CA GLN A 52 26.28 5.64 6.50
C GLN A 52 25.47 6.16 5.31
N ALA A 53 26.12 6.41 4.16
CA ALA A 53 25.43 6.90 2.97
C ALA A 53 24.38 5.90 2.46
N ALA A 54 24.71 4.60 2.47
CA ALA A 54 23.77 3.56 2.06
C ALA A 54 22.59 3.45 3.03
N LEU A 55 22.83 3.49 4.34
CA LEU A 55 21.76 3.48 5.35
C LEU A 55 20.84 4.70 5.21
N GLN A 56 21.39 5.88 4.93
CA GLN A 56 20.63 7.09 4.69
C GLN A 56 19.69 6.93 3.49
N SER A 57 20.20 6.44 2.34
CA SER A 57 19.37 6.20 1.16
C SER A 57 18.31 5.11 1.38
N LEU A 58 18.61 4.06 2.15
CA LEU A 58 17.62 3.04 2.52
C LEU A 58 16.48 3.63 3.38
N ALA A 59 16.82 4.50 4.33
CA ALA A 59 15.84 5.19 5.18
C ALA A 59 14.97 6.19 4.40
N GLU A 60 15.55 6.91 3.45
CA GLU A 60 14.82 7.78 2.52
C GLU A 60 13.85 6.97 1.65
N GLY A 61 14.29 5.84 1.11
CA GLY A 61 13.44 4.92 0.36
C GLY A 61 12.24 4.41 1.18
N LEU A 62 12.47 4.00 2.43
CA LEU A 62 11.40 3.61 3.36
C LEU A 62 10.40 4.76 3.59
N THR A 63 10.90 5.98 3.79
CA THR A 63 10.07 7.17 3.98
C THR A 63 9.17 7.41 2.76
N CYS A 64 9.72 7.30 1.54
CA CYS A 64 8.96 7.42 0.30
C CYS A 64 7.84 6.38 0.19
N LEU A 65 8.10 5.12 0.56
CA LEU A 65 7.08 4.06 0.54
C LEU A 65 5.95 4.32 1.55
N VAL A 66 6.28 4.74 2.77
CA VAL A 66 5.28 5.09 3.80
C VAL A 66 4.43 6.28 3.34
N GLN A 67 5.05 7.31 2.78
CA GLN A 67 4.32 8.45 2.23
C GLN A 67 3.44 8.05 1.04
N GLY A 68 3.94 7.18 0.15
CA GLY A 68 3.18 6.62 -0.97
C GLY A 68 1.93 5.87 -0.50
N ARG A 69 2.07 5.05 0.55
CA ARG A 69 0.94 4.34 1.19
C ARG A 69 -0.14 5.30 1.70
N ALA A 70 0.27 6.37 2.39
CA ALA A 70 -0.67 7.38 2.90
C ALA A 70 -1.40 8.10 1.77
N LYS A 71 -0.67 8.50 0.71
CA LYS A 71 -1.26 9.15 -0.47
C LYS A 71 -2.24 8.23 -1.19
N MET A 72 -1.88 6.96 -1.39
CA MET A 72 -2.76 5.96 -1.99
C MET A 72 -4.04 5.78 -1.16
N SER A 73 -3.91 5.66 0.17
CA SER A 73 -5.07 5.57 1.06
C SER A 73 -6.01 6.77 0.92
N ASN A 74 -5.46 7.98 0.78
CA ASN A 74 -6.26 9.18 0.53
C ASN A 74 -6.93 9.13 -0.86
N SER A 75 -6.24 8.69 -1.90
CA SER A 75 -6.83 8.50 -3.24
C SER A 75 -8.02 7.55 -3.21
N VAL A 76 -7.93 6.43 -2.48
CA VAL A 76 -9.06 5.50 -2.26
C VAL A 76 -10.23 6.19 -1.57
N ARG A 77 -9.98 7.00 -0.54
CA ARG A 77 -11.05 7.76 0.13
C ARG A 77 -11.75 8.72 -0.83
N GLU A 78 -11.01 9.43 -1.68
CA GLU A 78 -11.61 10.31 -2.69
C GLU A 78 -12.42 9.53 -3.73
N MET A 79 -11.92 8.39 -4.21
CA MET A 79 -12.68 7.49 -5.10
C MET A 79 -13.98 7.01 -4.43
N THR A 80 -13.93 6.68 -3.14
CA THR A 80 -15.11 6.27 -2.35
C THR A 80 -16.14 7.40 -2.26
N LYS A 81 -15.71 8.66 -2.09
CA LYS A 81 -16.61 9.81 -2.11
C LYS A 81 -17.33 9.94 -3.46
N ILE A 82 -16.63 9.72 -4.58
CA ILE A 82 -17.24 9.75 -5.92
C ILE A 82 -18.33 8.68 -6.04
N LEU A 83 -18.05 7.45 -5.58
CA LEU A 83 -19.02 6.35 -5.59
C LEU A 83 -20.30 6.68 -4.81
N LYS A 84 -20.17 7.31 -3.64
CA LYS A 84 -21.31 7.72 -2.81
C LYS A 84 -22.25 8.72 -3.50
N HIS A 85 -21.78 9.45 -4.51
CA HIS A 85 -22.56 10.41 -5.29
C HIS A 85 -23.02 9.88 -6.66
N SER A 86 -22.84 8.58 -6.92
CA SER A 86 -23.16 7.92 -8.18
C SER A 86 -24.42 7.05 -8.12
N ASN A 87 -24.85 6.54 -9.28
CA ASN A 87 -25.86 5.48 -9.43
C ASN A 87 -25.44 4.13 -8.80
N LEU A 88 -24.19 3.98 -8.36
CA LEU A 88 -23.65 2.79 -7.72
C LEU A 88 -23.45 2.97 -6.20
N ARG A 89 -24.14 3.93 -5.57
CA ARG A 89 -23.99 4.27 -4.14
C ARG A 89 -24.15 3.07 -3.21
N GLU A 90 -25.04 2.14 -3.55
CA GLU A 90 -25.38 0.97 -2.72
C GLU A 90 -24.54 -0.26 -3.09
N THR A 91 -23.69 -0.16 -4.11
CA THR A 91 -22.80 -1.24 -4.54
C THR A 91 -21.50 -1.22 -3.74
N SER A 92 -21.24 -2.28 -2.98
CA SER A 92 -19.94 -2.50 -2.31
C SER A 92 -18.95 -3.17 -3.27
N PHE A 93 -17.80 -2.54 -3.45
CA PHE A 93 -16.67 -3.10 -4.20
C PHE A 93 -15.51 -3.53 -3.28
N GLY A 94 -15.71 -3.55 -1.96
CA GLY A 94 -14.67 -3.92 -0.98
C GLY A 94 -13.64 -2.82 -0.75
N CYS A 95 -14.05 -1.61 -0.37
CA CYS A 95 -13.09 -0.53 -0.10
C CYS A 95 -12.13 -0.93 1.04
N PRO A 96 -10.81 -0.65 0.91
CA PRO A 96 -9.82 -0.90 1.97
C PRO A 96 -9.92 0.11 3.13
N THR A 97 -11.12 0.62 3.42
CA THR A 97 -11.39 1.54 4.54
C THR A 97 -11.45 0.85 5.91
N GLY A 98 -11.35 -0.49 5.94
CA GLY A 98 -11.21 -1.25 7.19
C GLY A 98 -9.78 -1.24 7.73
N PRO A 99 -9.58 -1.56 9.03
CA PRO A 99 -8.26 -1.93 9.53
C PRO A 99 -7.73 -3.07 8.64
N TRP A 100 -6.42 -3.18 8.49
CA TRP A 100 -5.74 -4.23 7.70
C TRP A 100 -5.90 -5.63 8.32
N THR A 101 -7.11 -6.01 8.72
CA THR A 101 -7.48 -7.33 9.19
C THR A 101 -8.01 -8.14 8.03
N ALA A 102 -7.13 -8.43 7.06
CA ALA A 102 -7.24 -9.61 6.22
C ALA A 102 -5.94 -9.83 5.45
N ILE A 103 -4.91 -10.30 6.17
CA ILE A 103 -4.08 -11.38 5.63
C ILE A 103 -4.80 -12.73 5.88
N ALA A 104 -6.13 -12.71 6.01
CA ALA A 104 -6.97 -13.83 6.37
C ALA A 104 -8.02 -14.00 5.26
N ASP A 105 -7.82 -15.07 4.51
CA ASP A 105 -8.70 -15.76 3.57
C ASP A 105 -9.52 -15.00 2.52
N VAL A 106 -9.36 -15.48 1.28
CA VAL A 106 -9.95 -15.03 0.02
C VAL A 106 -11.45 -15.34 -0.08
N THR A 107 -12.20 -15.53 1.02
CA THR A 107 -13.54 -16.15 0.93
C THR A 107 -14.73 -15.39 1.49
N GLU A 108 -14.60 -14.21 2.09
CA GLU A 108 -15.79 -13.44 2.51
C GLU A 108 -15.90 -12.05 1.86
N PRO A 109 -17.08 -11.68 1.33
CA PRO A 109 -17.33 -10.35 0.81
C PRO A 109 -17.42 -9.39 1.98
N VAL A 110 -16.33 -8.66 2.23
CA VAL A 110 -16.29 -7.63 3.27
C VAL A 110 -17.21 -6.47 2.83
N ALA A 111 -18.38 -6.38 3.47
CA ALA A 111 -19.29 -5.25 3.33
C ALA A 111 -18.66 -3.99 3.94
N CYS A 112 -18.79 -2.87 3.24
CA CYS A 112 -18.37 -1.55 3.72
C CYS A 112 -19.45 -0.90 4.59
#